data_AF-A0AAX3K8F4-F1
#
_entry.id   AF-A0AAX3K8F4-F1
#
_cell.length_a   1.000
_cell.length_b   1.000
_cell.length_c   1.000
_cell.angle_alpha   90.00
_cell.angle_beta   90.00
_cell.angle_gamma   90.00
#
_symmetry.space_group_name_H-M   'P 1'
#
loop_
_entity.id
_entity.type
_entity.pdbx_description
1 polymer ?
#
loop_
_entity_poly.entity_id
_entity_poly.type
_entity_poly.pdbx_seq_one_letter_code
_entity_poly.pdbx_strand_id
1 'polypeptide(L)'
;MELKFVIPNMEKTFGNLEFAGEDKVVQRRINGRLTVLSRSYNLYSDVQRADDIVVVLPAEAGEKHFGFEERVKLVNPRITAEGYKIGTRGFTNYLLHADDMIKE
;
A
#
# COMPACT_ATOMS: atom_id res chain seq x y z
N MET A 1 -13.91 -18.32 -7.14
CA MET A 1 -12.47 -18.35 -7.46
C MET A 1 -11.81 -17.35 -6.55
N GLU A 2 -10.98 -17.78 -5.59
CA GLU A 2 -10.21 -16.87 -4.74
C GLU A 2 -8.98 -16.39 -5.51
N LEU A 3 -9.00 -15.14 -5.98
CA LEU A 3 -7.79 -14.48 -6.43
C LEU A 3 -6.99 -14.10 -5.18
N LYS A 4 -5.93 -14.85 -4.87
CA LYS A 4 -5.12 -14.63 -3.65
C LYS A 4 -4.42 -13.27 -3.69
N PHE A 5 -3.74 -12.97 -4.80
CA PHE A 5 -3.09 -11.68 -5.10
C PHE A 5 -2.47 -11.74 -6.50
N VAL A 6 -2.11 -10.58 -7.04
CA VAL A 6 -1.29 -10.42 -8.24
C VAL A 6 0.09 -9.91 -7.84
N ILE A 7 1.15 -10.48 -8.42
CA ILE A 7 2.51 -9.92 -8.30
C ILE A 7 2.70 -8.94 -9.47
N PRO A 8 2.74 -7.62 -9.24
CA PRO A 8 2.92 -6.64 -10.30
C PRO A 8 4.35 -6.65 -10.84
N ASN A 9 4.50 -6.27 -12.11
CA ASN A 9 5.81 -5.85 -12.63
C ASN A 9 5.99 -4.38 -12.24
N MET A 10 6.76 -4.11 -11.18
CA MET A 10 6.86 -2.76 -10.59
C MET A 10 7.30 -1.69 -11.59
N GLU A 11 8.32 -1.98 -12.40
CA GLU A 11 8.84 -1.04 -13.39
C GLU A 11 7.78 -0.68 -14.46
N LYS A 12 7.01 -1.66 -14.93
CA LYS A 12 5.97 -1.42 -15.94
C LYS A 12 4.69 -0.84 -15.37
N THR A 13 4.30 -1.26 -14.17
CA THR A 13 3.03 -0.88 -13.54
C THR A 13 3.10 0.48 -12.87
N PHE A 14 4.24 0.80 -12.25
CA PHE A 14 4.41 1.97 -11.42
C PHE A 14 5.68 2.78 -11.72
N GLY A 15 6.65 2.23 -12.46
CA GLY A 15 7.93 2.88 -12.73
C GLY A 15 8.66 3.25 -11.43
N ASN A 16 9.05 4.52 -11.28
CA ASN A 16 9.69 5.00 -10.07
C ASN A 16 8.64 5.38 -9.01
N LEU A 17 8.92 5.02 -7.76
CA LEU A 17 8.08 5.35 -6.62
C LEU A 17 8.76 6.38 -5.73
N GLU A 18 8.03 7.45 -5.41
CA GLU A 18 8.50 8.56 -4.59
C GLU A 18 7.57 8.74 -3.38
N PHE A 19 8.15 8.94 -2.20
CA PHE A 19 7.40 9.02 -0.95
C PHE A 19 6.60 10.32 -0.83
N ALA A 20 5.28 10.23 -0.67
CA ALA A 20 4.40 11.40 -0.52
C ALA A 20 3.95 11.64 0.93
N GLY A 21 3.92 10.60 1.78
CA GLY A 21 3.60 10.75 3.20
C GLY A 21 2.98 9.51 3.84
N GLU A 22 2.75 9.57 5.16
CA GLU A 22 1.93 8.60 5.88
C GLU A 22 0.45 8.88 5.63
N ASP A 23 -0.34 7.82 5.44
CA ASP A 23 -1.78 7.89 5.20
C ASP A 23 -2.56 7.47 6.45
N LYS A 24 -2.72 6.15 6.69
CA LYS A 24 -3.56 5.63 7.76
C LYS A 24 -2.86 4.58 8.58
N VAL A 25 -3.01 4.69 9.90
CA VAL A 25 -2.60 3.65 10.85
C VAL A 25 -3.83 2.84 11.26
N VAL A 26 -3.80 1.53 11.00
CA VAL A 26 -4.86 0.61 11.45
C VAL A 26 -4.46 0.01 12.79
N GLN A 27 -5.30 0.22 13.80
CA GLN A 27 -5.09 -0.28 15.15
C GLN A 27 -6.27 -1.13 15.61
N ARG A 28 -5.99 -2.14 16.43
CA ARG A 28 -7.01 -2.99 17.05
C ARG A 28 -6.66 -3.28 18.50
N ARG A 29 -7.68 -3.36 19.35
CA ARG A 29 -7.50 -3.83 20.73
C ARG A 29 -7.40 -5.36 20.73
N ILE A 30 -6.25 -5.89 21.13
CA ILE A 30 -5.99 -7.33 21.26
C ILE A 30 -5.57 -7.57 22.71
N ASN A 31 -6.30 -8.45 23.42
CA ASN A 31 -6.06 -8.76 24.83
C ASN A 31 -5.97 -7.51 25.72
N GLY A 32 -6.85 -6.52 25.49
CA GLY A 32 -6.89 -5.27 26.25
C GLY A 32 -5.88 -4.20 25.82
N ARG A 33 -4.87 -4.53 25.01
CA ARG A 33 -3.85 -3.59 24.53
C ARG A 33 -4.19 -3.07 23.13
N LEU A 34 -3.98 -1.77 22.90
CA LEU A 34 -4.05 -1.18 21.56
C LEU A 34 -2.79 -1.58 20.79
N THR A 35 -2.95 -2.31 19.68
CA THR A 35 -1.87 -2.82 18.85
C THR A 35 -2.05 -2.33 17.42
N VAL A 36 -0.96 -1.86 16.80
CA VAL A 36 -0.91 -1.51 15.38
C VAL A 36 -0.92 -2.80 14.56
N LEU A 37 -1.77 -2.85 13.54
CA LEU A 37 -1.86 -3.99 12.60
C LEU A 37 -1.16 -3.68 11.28
N SER A 38 -1.33 -2.46 10.77
CA SER A 38 -0.73 -2.03 9.51
C SER A 38 -0.65 -0.51 9.45
N ARG A 39 0.20 -0.02 8.55
CA ARG A 39 0.34 1.39 8.19
C ARG A 39 0.24 1.53 6.69
N SER A 40 -0.47 2.55 6.22
CA SER A 40 -0.46 2.92 4.81
C SER A 40 0.36 4.18 4.56
N TYR A 41 0.96 4.23 3.38
CA TYR A 41 1.75 5.35 2.89
C TYR A 41 1.31 5.69 1.47
N ASN A 42 1.33 6.97 1.13
CA ASN A 42 1.07 7.46 -0.21
C ASN A 42 2.39 7.56 -0.97
N LEU A 43 2.38 7.06 -2.20
CA LEU A 43 3.52 7.12 -3.11
C LEU A 43 3.09 7.74 -4.44
N TYR A 44 3.93 8.60 -5.00
CA TYR A 44 3.79 9.05 -6.37
C TYR A 44 4.43 8.04 -7.32
N SER A 45 3.83 7.92 -8.50
CA SER A 45 4.35 7.13 -9.61
C SER A 45 4.47 7.98 -10.86
N ASP A 46 5.56 7.76 -11.61
CA ASP A 46 5.78 8.39 -12.91
C ASP A 46 4.89 7.80 -14.03
N VAL A 47 4.32 6.60 -13.82
CA VAL A 47 3.36 5.93 -14.71
C VAL A 47 1.91 6.32 -14.35
N GLN A 48 1.54 6.26 -13.07
CA GLN A 48 0.19 6.56 -12.58
C GLN A 48 0.16 7.94 -11.92
N ARG A 49 0.21 9.00 -12.75
CA ARG A 49 0.39 10.39 -12.27
C ARG A 49 -0.85 11.07 -11.73
N ALA A 50 -2.03 10.50 -11.98
CA ALA A 50 -3.30 11.15 -11.65
C ALA A 50 -3.73 10.90 -10.19
N ASP A 51 -3.23 9.83 -9.57
CA ASP A 51 -3.68 9.34 -8.27
C ASP A 51 -2.48 8.82 -7.47
N ASP A 52 -2.53 9.03 -6.15
CA ASP A 52 -1.54 8.47 -5.24
C ASP A 52 -1.70 6.95 -5.13
N ILE A 53 -0.57 6.25 -5.06
CA ILE A 53 -0.55 4.82 -4.76
C ILE A 53 -0.51 4.66 -3.26
N VAL A 54 -1.57 4.09 -2.70
CA VAL A 54 -1.61 3.69 -1.29
C VAL A 54 -0.95 2.33 -1.15
N VAL A 55 0.20 2.27 -0.48
CA VAL A 55 0.82 1.00 -0.08
C VAL A 55 0.54 0.70 1.38
N VAL A 56 0.13 -0.53 1.69
CA VAL A 56 -0.10 -1.01 3.05
C VAL A 56 1.08 -1.90 3.48
N LEU A 57 1.75 -1.51 4.56
CA LEU A 57 2.80 -2.26 5.22
C LEU A 57 2.27 -2.94 6.50
N PRO A 58 2.74 -4.16 6.82
CA PRO A 58 2.44 -4.81 8.08
C PRO A 58 3.13 -4.10 9.25
N ALA A 59 2.62 -4.26 10.47
CA ALA A 59 3.18 -3.59 11.65
C ALA A 59 4.67 -3.93 11.90
N GLU A 60 5.10 -5.11 11.48
CA GLU A 60 6.47 -5.62 11.59
C GLU A 60 7.48 -4.81 10.77
N ALA A 61 7.04 -4.11 9.72
CA ALA A 61 7.90 -3.22 8.91
C ALA A 61 8.34 -1.96 9.70
N GLY A 62 7.69 -1.68 10.84
CA GLY A 62 7.92 -0.49 11.63
C GLY A 62 7.39 0.80 10.99
N GLU A 63 7.68 1.93 11.62
CA GLU A 63 7.41 3.24 11.06
C GLU A 63 8.45 3.60 10.00
N LYS A 64 8.00 4.20 8.90
CA LYS A 64 8.86 4.68 7.82
C LYS A 64 8.97 6.20 7.86
N HIS A 65 10.21 6.67 7.84
CA HIS A 65 10.55 8.08 7.82
C HIS A 65 11.46 8.33 6.61
N PHE A 66 10.86 8.83 5.53
CA PHE A 66 11.54 9.25 4.32
C PHE A 66 11.29 10.74 4.11
N GLY A 67 12.18 11.40 3.37
CA GLY A 67 11.94 12.74 2.85
C GLY A 67 10.79 12.76 1.85
N PHE A 68 10.16 13.92 1.70
CA PHE A 68 9.18 14.14 0.64
C PHE A 68 9.84 13.96 -0.73
N GLU A 69 9.16 13.23 -1.62
CA GLU A 69 9.65 12.81 -2.95
C GLU A 69 10.94 11.96 -2.91
N GLU A 70 11.31 11.41 -1.76
CA GLU A 70 12.43 10.48 -1.67
C GLU A 70 12.08 9.17 -2.38
N ARG A 71 12.99 8.69 -3.22
CA ARG A 71 12.79 7.44 -3.96
C ARG A 71 12.86 6.23 -3.06
N VAL A 72 11.90 5.33 -3.26
CA VAL A 72 11.73 4.14 -2.44
C VAL A 72 11.47 2.91 -3.30
N LYS A 73 11.78 1.74 -2.74
CA LYS A 73 11.44 0.44 -3.28
C LYS A 73 10.60 -0.35 -2.30
N LEU A 74 9.62 -1.08 -2.83
CA LEU A 74 8.78 -1.99 -2.07
C LEU A 74 9.38 -3.40 -2.07
N VAL A 75 9.37 -4.03 -0.90
CA VAL A 75 9.82 -5.41 -0.71
C VAL A 75 8.61 -6.33 -0.85
N ASN A 76 8.67 -7.29 -1.77
CA ASN A 76 7.61 -8.26 -2.07
C ASN A 76 6.21 -7.63 -2.29
N PRO A 77 6.08 -6.70 -3.26
CA PRO A 77 4.81 -6.05 -3.54
C PRO A 77 3.78 -7.04 -4.10
N ARG A 78 2.53 -6.89 -3.65
CA ARG A 78 1.38 -7.70 -4.08
C ARG A 78 0.12 -6.85 -4.15
N ILE A 79 -0.67 -7.02 -5.20
CA ILE A 79 -1.94 -6.31 -5.38
C ILE A 79 -3.08 -7.27 -5.05
N THR A 80 -3.98 -6.85 -4.18
CA THR A 80 -5.25 -7.53 -3.91
C THR A 80 -6.40 -6.69 -4.47
N ALA A 81 -7.53 -7.34 -4.76
CA ALA A 81 -8.72 -6.69 -5.28
C ALA A 81 -9.89 -7.00 -4.34
N GLU A 82 -10.49 -5.95 -3.77
CA GLU A 82 -11.67 -6.05 -2.91
C GLU A 82 -12.89 -5.52 -3.66
N GLY A 83 -13.80 -6.42 -4.02
CA GLY A 83 -15.06 -6.07 -4.65
C GLY A 83 -16.10 -5.65 -3.61
N TYR A 84 -16.79 -4.54 -3.84
CA TYR A 84 -17.95 -4.13 -3.03
C TYR A 84 -19.07 -3.59 -3.91
N LYS A 85 -20.27 -3.49 -3.35
CA LYS A 85 -21.49 -3.10 -4.08
C LYS A 85 -22.14 -1.91 -3.40
N ILE A 86 -22.51 -0.90 -4.18
CA ILE A 86 -23.38 0.20 -3.76
C ILE A 86 -24.61 0.20 -4.68
N GLY A 87 -25.78 -0.06 -4.10
CA GLY A 87 -27.03 -0.11 -4.86
C GLY A 87 -27.00 -1.21 -5.92
N THR A 88 -27.05 -0.87 -7.20
CA THR A 88 -26.93 -1.81 -8.32
C THR A 88 -25.55 -1.81 -8.99
N ARG A 89 -24.62 -0.98 -8.53
CA ARG A 89 -23.28 -0.83 -9.10
C ARG A 89 -22.24 -1.63 -8.29
N GLY A 90 -21.34 -2.31 -9.01
CA GLY A 90 -20.17 -2.96 -8.44
C GLY A 90 -18.94 -2.07 -8.55
N PHE A 91 -18.12 -2.09 -7.51
CA PHE A 91 -16.86 -1.36 -7.42
C PHE A 91 -15.77 -2.33 -7.01
N THR A 92 -14.52 -2.01 -7.34
CA THR A 92 -13.36 -2.80 -6.95
C THR A 92 -12.28 -1.85 -6.46
N ASN A 93 -11.82 -2.08 -5.24
CA ASN A 93 -10.64 -1.41 -4.71
C ASN A 93 -9.43 -2.29 -5.00
N TYR A 94 -8.38 -1.70 -5.55
CA TYR A 94 -7.07 -2.35 -5.65
C TYR A 94 -6.20 -1.85 -4.50
N LEU A 95 -5.72 -2.78 -3.67
CA LEU A 95 -4.81 -2.46 -2.57
C LEU A 95 -3.42 -3.00 -2.87
N LEU A 96 -2.41 -2.14 -2.82
CA LEU A 96 -1.02 -2.53 -2.90
C LEU A 96 -0.52 -2.84 -1.49
N HIS A 97 -0.04 -4.06 -1.28
CA HIS A 97 0.64 -4.45 -0.06
C HIS A 97 2.11 -4.69 -0.35
N ALA A 98 2.96 -4.48 0.65
CA ALA A 98 4.36 -4.87 0.63
C ALA A 98 4.79 -5.34 2.02
N ASP A 99 5.85 -6.13 2.09
CA ASP A 99 6.41 -6.58 3.37
C ASP A 99 7.23 -5.48 4.03
N ASP A 100 7.88 -4.65 3.22
CA ASP A 100 8.65 -3.50 3.68
C ASP A 100 8.76 -2.41 2.59
N MET A 101 9.25 -1.23 2.99
CA MET A 101 9.63 -0.13 2.12
C MET A 101 11.01 0.39 2.52
N ILE A 102 11.91 0.46 1.54
CA ILE A 102 13.31 0.85 1.72
C ILE A 102 13.67 2.00 0.79
N LYS A 103 14.68 2.78 1.17
CA LYS A 103 15.28 3.78 0.28
C LYS A 103 15.89 3.08 -0.94
N GLU A 104 15.72 3.69 -2.11
CA GLU A 104 16.38 3.24 -3.35
C GLU A 104 17.90 3.49 -3.35
#